data_AF-A0A0G4J0S3-F1
#
_entry.id   AF-A0A0G4J0S3-F1
#
_cell.length_a   1.000
_cell.length_b   1.000
_cell.length_c   1.000
_cell.angle_alpha   90.00
_cell.angle_beta   90.00
_cell.angle_gamma   90.00
#
_symmetry.space_group_name_H-M   'P 1'
#
loop_
_entity.id
_entity.type
_entity.pdbx_description
1 polymer ?
#
loop_
_entity_poly.entity_id
_entity_poly.type
_entity_poly.pdbx_seq_one_letter_code
_entity_poly.pdbx_strand_id
1 'polypeptide(L)'
;MALRDDDDDAAIDHDDLRDVIELHKAVYASHEVLGWYTFSSTDAPPGDDAWAIQDEITAYNESPLLLHLQTQGADPAGRLLLHVYTAGTRDKKPTFISAPYTIVTDDAERLSVDFLANEPGRGGANALAAHLRSLAKSVSLMSERADALVAYLERAAGGGGADADTVRAIRSVCAALPVVRQSPLFDAAFLKELNDALLVNELATITQTCLSVQQLADKCRLAFDEGHEPRSKRGKFL
;
A
#
# COMPACT_ATOMS: atom_id res chain seq x y z
N MET A 1 3.41 -3.44 -25.57
CA MET A 1 4.34 -2.49 -26.19
C MET A 1 5.64 -3.23 -26.43
N ALA A 2 5.88 -3.70 -27.65
CA ALA A 2 7.13 -4.32 -28.05
C ALA A 2 7.98 -3.20 -28.67
N LEU A 3 9.08 -2.85 -28.01
CA LEU A 3 10.07 -1.95 -28.58
C LEU A 3 10.74 -2.69 -29.73
N ARG A 4 10.79 -2.04 -30.90
CA ARG A 4 11.54 -2.53 -32.05
C ARG A 4 13.00 -2.17 -31.80
N ASP A 5 13.79 -3.16 -31.41
CA ASP A 5 15.26 -3.09 -31.48
C ASP A 5 15.60 -2.99 -32.96
N ASP A 6 15.95 -1.79 -33.44
CA ASP A 6 16.94 -1.50 -34.48
C ASP A 6 16.98 0.04 -34.71
N ASP A 7 18.14 0.64 -34.45
CA ASP A 7 18.58 2.03 -34.68
C ASP A 7 18.04 3.17 -33.77
N ASP A 8 18.86 3.52 -32.77
CA ASP A 8 19.23 4.82 -32.14
C ASP A 8 18.30 6.07 -32.11
N ASP A 9 17.05 6.02 -32.53
CA ASP A 9 16.05 7.04 -32.22
C ASP A 9 14.81 6.33 -31.67
N ALA A 10 14.51 6.57 -30.39
CA ALA A 10 13.30 6.05 -29.74
C ALA A 10 12.05 6.75 -30.27
N ALA A 11 11.70 6.48 -31.53
CA ALA A 11 10.57 7.06 -32.23
C ALA A 11 9.30 6.25 -31.95
N ILE A 12 8.22 6.94 -31.62
CA ILE A 12 6.91 6.31 -31.37
C ILE A 12 6.20 6.04 -32.69
N ASP A 13 5.65 4.82 -32.84
CA ASP A 13 4.74 4.53 -33.94
C ASP A 13 3.37 5.17 -33.67
N HIS A 14 3.14 6.33 -34.30
CA HIS A 14 1.94 7.14 -34.12
C HIS A 14 0.68 6.52 -34.73
N ASP A 15 0.81 5.68 -35.76
CA ASP A 15 -0.32 5.04 -36.43
C ASP A 15 -0.87 3.91 -35.54
N ASP A 16 0.02 3.04 -35.06
CA ASP A 16 -0.33 1.99 -34.09
C ASP A 16 -0.91 2.57 -32.80
N LEU A 17 -0.32 3.67 -32.30
CA LEU A 17 -0.80 4.31 -31.08
C LEU A 17 -2.21 4.88 -31.26
N ARG A 18 -2.51 5.48 -32.42
CA ARG A 18 -3.85 5.99 -32.73
C ARG A 18 -4.87 4.86 -32.75
N ASP A 19 -4.56 3.76 -33.42
CA ASP A 19 -5.45 2.60 -33.50
C ASP A 19 -5.75 2.01 -32.11
N VAL A 20 -4.73 1.91 -31.24
CA VAL A 20 -4.89 1.45 -29.85
C VAL A 20 -5.74 2.42 -29.04
N ILE A 21 -5.54 3.73 -29.18
CA ILE A 21 -6.34 4.75 -28.49
C ILE A 21 -7.81 4.66 -28.93
N GLU A 22 -8.07 4.51 -30.23
CA GLU A 22 -9.43 4.40 -30.76
C GLU A 22 -10.14 3.14 -30.26
N LEU A 23 -9.47 1.99 -30.30
CA LEU A 23 -10.02 0.73 -29.79
C LEU A 23 -10.29 0.79 -28.29
N HIS A 24 -9.41 1.41 -27.52
CA HIS A 24 -9.58 1.57 -26.07
C HIS A 24 -10.75 2.51 -25.75
N LYS A 25 -10.86 3.64 -26.45
CA LYS A 25 -11.98 4.59 -26.29
C LYS A 25 -13.33 3.99 -26.71
N ALA A 26 -13.35 3.02 -27.62
CA ALA A 26 -14.57 2.30 -27.98
C ALA A 26 -15.15 1.49 -26.81
N VAL A 27 -14.30 0.98 -25.91
CA VAL A 27 -14.72 0.24 -24.71
C VAL A 27 -14.91 1.19 -23.51
N TYR A 28 -14.02 2.17 -23.37
CA TYR A 28 -14.02 3.12 -22.24
C TYR A 28 -14.02 4.57 -22.72
N ALA A 29 -15.21 5.09 -23.03
CA ALA A 29 -15.38 6.43 -23.58
C ALA A 29 -14.94 7.57 -22.64
N SER A 30 -14.87 7.33 -21.33
CA SER A 30 -14.45 8.33 -20.33
C SER A 30 -12.94 8.39 -20.10
N HIS A 31 -12.16 7.49 -20.71
CA HIS A 31 -10.70 7.46 -20.52
C HIS A 31 -9.98 8.35 -21.53
N GLU A 32 -8.96 9.05 -21.04
CA GLU A 32 -8.08 9.91 -21.81
C GLU A 32 -6.62 9.48 -21.64
N VAL A 33 -5.79 9.79 -22.62
CA VAL A 33 -4.35 9.54 -22.57
C VAL A 33 -3.72 10.57 -21.64
N LEU A 34 -3.26 10.13 -20.47
CA LEU A 34 -2.63 11.03 -19.48
C LEU A 34 -1.11 11.20 -19.70
N GLY A 35 -0.46 10.25 -20.38
CA GLY A 35 0.98 10.28 -20.60
C GLY A 35 1.55 8.88 -20.81
N TRP A 36 2.78 8.67 -20.34
CA TRP A 36 3.55 7.44 -20.60
C TRP A 36 4.31 6.96 -19.37
N TYR A 37 4.83 5.75 -19.44
CA TYR A 37 5.60 5.15 -18.37
C TYR A 37 6.90 4.53 -18.89
N THR A 38 7.90 4.49 -18.02
CA THR A 38 9.19 3.87 -18.32
C THR A 38 9.73 3.12 -17.11
N PHE A 39 10.63 2.18 -17.37
CA PHE A 39 11.31 1.39 -16.36
C PHE A 39 12.78 1.76 -16.32
N SER A 40 13.33 1.93 -15.12
CA SER A 40 14.77 2.07 -14.92
C SER A 40 15.26 1.16 -13.81
N SER A 41 16.56 0.89 -13.82
CA SER A 41 17.28 0.27 -12.71
C SER A 41 17.74 1.28 -11.66
N THR A 42 17.72 2.58 -11.97
CA THR A 42 18.31 3.65 -11.15
C THR A 42 17.28 4.71 -10.78
N ASP A 43 17.40 5.29 -9.57
CA ASP A 43 16.60 6.41 -9.04
C ASP A 43 16.96 7.78 -9.66
N ALA A 44 17.60 7.78 -10.83
CA ALA A 44 17.96 9.00 -11.53
C ALA A 44 16.73 9.53 -12.29
N PRO A 45 16.56 10.86 -12.39
CA PRO A 45 15.56 11.41 -13.28
C PRO A 45 15.81 10.93 -14.72
N PRO A 46 14.74 10.78 -15.52
CA PRO A 46 14.85 10.39 -16.92
C PRO A 46 15.84 11.28 -17.68
N GLY A 47 16.69 10.66 -18.51
CA GLY A 47 17.71 11.34 -19.30
C GLY A 47 17.16 12.16 -20.47
N ASP A 48 18.05 12.76 -21.26
CA ASP A 48 17.67 13.63 -22.39
C ASP A 48 16.82 12.89 -23.45
N ASP A 49 17.02 11.57 -23.62
CA ASP A 49 16.25 10.72 -24.55
C ASP A 49 14.75 10.68 -24.19
N ALA A 50 14.42 10.80 -22.90
CA ALA A 50 13.03 10.85 -22.43
C ALA A 50 12.32 12.13 -22.87
N TRP A 51 13.07 13.20 -23.19
CA TRP A 51 12.48 14.44 -23.66
C TRP A 51 11.94 14.32 -25.08
N ALA A 52 12.58 13.54 -25.94
CA ALA A 52 12.10 13.30 -27.31
C ALA A 52 10.72 12.62 -27.28
N ILE A 53 10.58 11.57 -26.46
CA ILE A 53 9.32 10.84 -26.24
C ILE A 53 8.26 11.77 -25.62
N GLN A 54 8.65 12.60 -24.65
CA GLN A 54 7.74 13.56 -24.02
C GLN A 54 7.18 14.57 -25.04
N ASP A 55 8.02 15.06 -25.97
CA ASP A 55 7.61 16.00 -27.02
C ASP A 55 6.66 15.33 -28.02
N GLU A 56 6.97 14.11 -28.46
CA GLU A 56 6.09 13.34 -29.37
C GLU A 56 4.71 13.07 -28.77
N ILE A 57 4.63 12.77 -27.47
CA ILE A 57 3.36 12.49 -26.77
C ILE A 57 2.55 13.76 -26.50
N THR A 58 3.20 14.94 -26.52
CA THR A 58 2.51 16.22 -26.37
C THR A 58 1.47 16.47 -27.47
N ALA A 59 1.57 15.77 -28.62
CA ALA A 59 0.55 15.79 -29.66
C ALA A 59 -0.81 15.20 -29.22
N TYR A 60 -0.82 14.33 -28.20
CA TYR A 60 -2.03 13.65 -27.71
C TYR A 60 -2.56 14.24 -26.40
N ASN A 61 -1.70 14.90 -25.61
CA ASN A 61 -2.06 15.58 -24.37
C ASN A 61 -1.17 16.82 -24.18
N GLU A 62 -1.77 17.97 -23.89
CA GLU A 62 -1.05 19.24 -23.69
C GLU A 62 -0.02 19.20 -22.55
N SER A 63 -0.20 18.32 -21.56
CA SER A 63 0.74 18.11 -20.46
C SER A 63 0.85 16.63 -20.09
N PRO A 64 1.65 15.84 -20.84
CA PRO A 64 1.80 14.42 -20.56
C PRO A 64 2.50 14.19 -19.22
N LEU A 65 2.00 13.25 -18.43
CA LEU A 65 2.66 12.77 -17.22
C LEU A 65 3.64 11.64 -17.56
N LEU A 66 4.79 11.63 -16.88
CA LEU A 66 5.76 10.56 -16.96
C LEU A 66 5.76 9.75 -15.67
N LEU A 67 5.39 8.49 -15.77
CA LEU A 67 5.48 7.50 -14.69
C LEU A 67 6.79 6.73 -14.79
N HIS A 68 7.69 6.96 -13.86
CA HIS A 68 8.97 6.28 -13.78
C HIS A 68 8.92 5.18 -12.71
N LEU A 69 9.02 3.93 -13.15
CA LEU A 69 9.01 2.75 -12.28
C LEU A 69 10.42 2.21 -12.12
N GLN A 70 10.89 2.11 -10.88
CA GLN A 70 12.17 1.50 -10.59
C GLN A 70 12.00 -0.02 -10.42
N THR A 71 12.72 -0.78 -11.23
CA THR A 71 12.64 -2.26 -11.25
C THR A 71 13.58 -2.91 -10.23
N GLN A 72 14.59 -2.18 -9.76
CA GLN A 72 15.63 -2.67 -8.86
C GLN A 72 15.77 -1.74 -7.67
N GLY A 73 15.77 -2.29 -6.46
CA GLY A 73 15.85 -1.53 -5.22
C GLY A 73 14.71 -1.87 -4.27
N ALA A 74 14.90 -1.52 -3.01
CA ALA A 74 13.86 -1.60 -2.00
C ALA A 74 13.74 -0.21 -1.38
N ASP A 75 12.52 0.35 -1.37
CA ASP A 75 12.27 1.48 -0.47
C ASP A 75 12.31 0.93 0.95
N PRO A 76 13.14 1.49 1.85
CA PRO A 76 13.10 1.11 3.27
C PRO A 76 11.70 1.29 3.88
N ALA A 77 10.85 2.21 3.40
CA ALA A 77 9.45 2.31 3.83
C ALA A 77 8.49 1.30 3.17
N GLY A 78 8.98 0.44 2.27
CA GLY A 78 8.18 -0.54 1.55
C GLY A 78 7.12 0.07 0.66
N ARG A 79 7.32 1.31 0.18
CA ARG A 79 6.45 1.94 -0.81
C ARG A 79 6.85 1.47 -2.21
N LEU A 80 5.89 1.58 -3.13
CA LEU A 80 6.13 1.37 -4.54
C LEU A 80 7.20 2.38 -5.01
N LEU A 81 8.25 1.90 -5.68
CA LEU A 81 9.28 2.74 -6.28
C LEU A 81 8.76 3.36 -7.58
N LEU A 82 7.81 4.27 -7.42
CA LEU A 82 7.14 5.00 -8.49
C LEU A 82 7.39 6.48 -8.31
N HIS A 83 7.85 7.12 -9.37
CA HIS A 83 8.04 8.56 -9.42
C HIS A 83 7.20 9.12 -10.56
N VAL A 84 6.46 10.19 -10.26
CA VAL A 84 5.66 10.89 -11.27
C VAL A 84 6.35 12.20 -11.59
N TYR A 85 6.54 12.48 -12.88
CA TYR A 85 7.13 13.70 -13.37
C TYR A 85 6.20 14.43 -14.33
N THR A 86 6.29 15.75 -14.33
CA THR A 86 5.70 16.63 -15.35
C THR A 86 6.82 17.30 -16.13
N ALA A 87 6.55 17.60 -17.41
CA ALA A 87 7.38 18.52 -18.16
C ALA A 87 7.27 19.93 -17.56
N GLY A 88 8.40 20.55 -17.27
CA GLY A 88 8.49 21.92 -16.80
C GLY A 88 9.75 22.61 -17.30
N THR A 89 9.89 23.89 -16.98
CA THR A 89 11.09 24.66 -17.34
C THR A 89 11.72 25.21 -16.07
N ARG A 90 12.98 24.82 -15.82
CA ARG A 90 13.81 25.40 -14.77
C ARG A 90 15.03 26.05 -15.40
N ASP A 91 15.28 27.31 -15.07
CA ASP A 91 16.45 28.06 -15.59
C ASP A 91 16.54 28.08 -17.13
N LYS A 92 15.40 28.17 -17.82
CA LYS A 92 15.25 28.15 -19.29
C LYS A 92 15.68 26.85 -19.97
N LYS A 93 15.85 25.76 -19.22
CA LYS A 93 16.04 24.41 -19.76
C LYS A 93 14.80 23.55 -19.47
N PRO A 94 14.39 22.70 -20.42
CA PRO A 94 13.36 21.70 -20.14
C PRO A 94 13.88 20.74 -19.07
N THR A 95 13.07 20.52 -18.03
CA THR A 95 13.44 19.65 -16.90
C THR A 95 12.19 18.94 -16.39
N PHE A 96 12.35 17.67 -16.01
CA PHE A 96 11.31 16.91 -15.34
C PHE A 96 11.15 17.34 -13.88
N ILE A 97 9.94 17.75 -13.51
CA ILE A 97 9.60 18.19 -12.15
C ILE A 97 8.79 17.08 -11.47
N SER A 98 9.22 16.65 -10.29
CA SER A 98 8.51 15.63 -9.50
C SER A 98 7.14 16.15 -9.05
N ALA A 99 6.10 15.37 -9.33
CA ALA A 99 4.72 15.66 -8.96
C ALA A 99 4.25 14.74 -7.82
N PRO A 100 3.47 15.26 -6.85
CA PRO A 100 2.87 14.43 -5.83
C PRO A 100 1.79 13.55 -6.45
N TYR A 101 1.71 12.29 -6.01
CA TYR A 101 0.70 11.34 -6.47
C TYR A 101 0.10 10.58 -5.30
N THR A 102 -1.08 10.00 -5.52
CA THR A 102 -1.73 9.06 -4.59
C THR A 102 -2.32 7.94 -5.41
N ILE A 103 -2.06 6.70 -5.01
CA ILE A 103 -2.62 5.53 -5.66
C ILE A 103 -4.04 5.35 -5.11
N VAL A 104 -5.02 5.46 -6.00
CA VAL A 104 -6.42 5.20 -5.69
C VAL A 104 -6.78 3.89 -6.35
N THR A 105 -7.32 2.95 -5.57
CA THR A 105 -7.85 1.67 -6.07
C THR A 105 -9.37 1.71 -6.00
N ASP A 106 -10.03 1.16 -7.01
CA ASP A 106 -11.49 0.96 -6.98
C ASP A 106 -11.86 -0.14 -5.99
N ASP A 107 -13.12 -0.24 -5.56
CA ASP A 107 -13.54 -1.21 -4.54
C ASP A 107 -13.29 -2.67 -4.97
N ALA A 108 -13.55 -2.98 -6.24
CA ALA A 108 -13.28 -4.32 -6.79
C ALA A 108 -11.76 -4.60 -6.88
N GLU A 109 -10.98 -3.61 -7.31
CA GLU A 109 -9.53 -3.71 -7.37
C GLU A 109 -8.94 -3.87 -5.97
N ARG A 110 -9.36 -3.05 -5.02
CA ARG A 110 -8.92 -3.09 -3.62
C ARG A 110 -9.12 -4.46 -3.00
N LEU A 111 -10.29 -5.07 -3.21
CA LEU A 111 -10.56 -6.41 -2.70
C LEU A 111 -9.63 -7.46 -3.35
N SER A 112 -9.40 -7.34 -4.66
CA SER A 112 -8.51 -8.26 -5.39
C SER A 112 -7.04 -8.10 -4.98
N VAL A 113 -6.57 -6.86 -4.81
CA VAL A 113 -5.22 -6.53 -4.36
C VAL A 113 -5.03 -6.99 -2.92
N ASP A 114 -6.00 -6.77 -2.04
CA ASP A 114 -5.93 -7.24 -0.65
C ASP A 114 -5.92 -8.77 -0.58
N PHE A 115 -6.70 -9.46 -1.42
CA PHE A 115 -6.66 -10.91 -1.52
C PHE A 115 -5.30 -11.44 -1.99
N LEU A 116 -4.70 -10.83 -3.02
CA LEU A 116 -3.38 -11.21 -3.54
C LEU A 116 -2.25 -10.86 -2.57
N ALA A 117 -2.32 -9.69 -1.93
CA ALA A 117 -1.32 -9.26 -0.95
C ALA A 117 -1.39 -10.08 0.34
N ASN A 118 -2.58 -10.57 0.71
CA ASN A 118 -2.81 -11.41 1.87
C ASN A 118 -2.88 -12.91 1.53
N GLU A 119 -2.28 -13.36 0.42
CA GLU A 119 -2.40 -14.74 -0.07
C GLU A 119 -2.30 -15.76 1.08
N PRO A 120 -3.29 -16.66 1.25
CA PRO A 120 -3.51 -17.45 2.46
C PRO A 120 -2.55 -18.66 2.61
N GLY A 121 -1.27 -18.50 2.27
CA GLY A 121 -0.23 -19.48 2.60
C GLY A 121 0.10 -19.54 4.11
N ARG A 122 -0.33 -18.53 4.88
CA ARG A 122 -0.34 -18.53 6.35
C ARG A 122 -1.76 -18.28 6.83
N GLY A 123 -2.50 -19.38 6.99
CA GLY A 123 -3.85 -19.50 7.56
C GLY A 123 -4.53 -18.22 8.05
N GLY A 124 -5.66 -17.88 7.42
CA GLY A 124 -6.72 -17.01 7.92
C GLY A 124 -6.25 -15.91 8.87
N ALA A 125 -5.62 -14.88 8.32
CA ALA A 125 -5.25 -13.72 9.12
C ALA A 125 -6.53 -13.02 9.62
N ASN A 126 -6.96 -13.32 10.84
CA ASN A 126 -7.95 -12.51 11.54
C ASN A 126 -7.49 -11.04 11.57
N ALA A 127 -8.44 -10.10 11.60
CA ALA A 127 -8.15 -8.65 11.57
C ALA A 127 -7.10 -8.23 12.63
N LEU A 128 -7.07 -8.93 13.77
CA LEU A 128 -6.07 -8.78 14.81
C LEU A 128 -4.65 -9.13 14.33
N ALA A 129 -4.44 -10.26 13.65
CA ALA A 129 -3.13 -10.63 13.13
C ALA A 129 -2.63 -9.66 12.05
N ALA A 130 -3.52 -9.15 11.19
CA ALA A 130 -3.19 -8.10 10.24
C ALA A 130 -2.74 -6.81 10.95
N HIS A 131 -3.50 -6.38 11.97
CA HIS A 131 -3.17 -5.22 12.78
C HIS A 131 -1.83 -5.38 13.51
N LEU A 132 -1.58 -6.54 14.14
CA LEU A 132 -0.32 -6.82 14.84
C LEU A 132 0.88 -6.86 13.88
N ARG A 133 0.73 -7.40 12.66
CA ARG A 133 1.78 -7.34 11.64
C ARG A 133 2.08 -5.90 11.21
N SER A 134 1.04 -5.10 11.01
CA SER A 134 1.20 -3.68 10.66
C SER A 134 1.94 -2.91 11.77
N LEU A 135 1.59 -3.13 13.03
CA LEU A 135 2.29 -2.56 14.18
C LEU A 135 3.75 -3.00 14.23
N ALA A 136 4.03 -4.30 14.09
CA ALA A 136 5.39 -4.82 14.10
C ALA A 136 6.26 -4.22 12.97
N LYS A 137 5.70 -4.10 11.76
CA LYS A 137 6.36 -3.47 10.62
C LYS A 137 6.61 -1.97 10.86
N SER A 138 5.65 -1.28 11.48
CA SER A 138 5.78 0.14 11.80
C SER A 138 6.90 0.38 12.82
N VAL A 139 7.01 -0.49 13.83
CA VAL A 139 8.08 -0.44 14.84
C VAL A 139 9.45 -0.71 14.20
N SER A 140 9.57 -1.74 13.35
CA SER A 140 10.85 -2.03 12.67
C SER A 140 11.27 -0.87 11.76
N LEU A 141 10.32 -0.29 11.01
CA LEU A 141 10.58 0.86 10.16
C LEU A 141 11.03 2.08 10.96
N MET A 142 10.39 2.34 12.10
CA MET A 142 10.78 3.44 12.97
C MET A 142 12.21 3.26 13.52
N SER A 143 12.60 2.03 13.87
CA SER A 143 13.98 1.72 14.28
C SER A 143 14.97 2.01 13.16
N GLU A 144 14.72 1.50 11.95
CA GLU A 144 15.59 1.72 10.79
C GLU A 144 15.73 3.21 10.45
N ARG A 145 14.63 3.96 10.52
CA ARG A 145 14.66 5.42 10.30
C ARG A 145 15.41 6.14 11.41
N ALA A 146 15.28 5.72 12.67
CA ALA A 146 16.07 6.27 13.77
C ALA A 146 17.57 6.02 13.56
N ASP A 147 17.96 4.82 13.14
CA ASP A 147 19.35 4.48 12.83
C ASP A 147 19.90 5.34 11.67
N ALA A 148 19.11 5.55 10.62
CA ALA A 148 19.47 6.43 9.52
C ALA A 148 19.68 7.89 9.97
N LEU A 149 18.84 8.40 10.89
CA LEU A 149 19.01 9.74 11.46
C LEU A 149 20.27 9.83 12.33
N VAL A 150 20.60 8.78 13.10
CA VAL A 150 21.85 8.72 13.89
C VAL A 150 23.06 8.74 12.95
N ALA A 151 23.08 7.91 11.91
CA ALA A 151 24.15 7.87 10.93
C ALA A 151 24.32 9.23 10.19
N TYR A 152 23.22 9.93 9.94
CA TYR A 152 23.25 11.29 9.38
C TYR A 152 23.94 12.28 10.33
N LEU A 153 23.60 12.26 11.62
CA LEU A 153 24.21 13.13 12.63
C LEU A 153 25.71 12.84 12.83
N GLU A 154 26.13 11.59 12.79
CA GLU A 154 27.55 11.20 12.85
C GLU A 154 28.34 11.75 11.66
N ARG A 155 27.77 11.66 10.44
CA ARG A 155 28.38 12.21 9.23
C ARG A 155 28.45 13.73 9.25
N ALA A 156 27.41 14.38 9.76
CA ALA A 156 27.36 15.82 9.95
C ALA A 156 28.43 16.30 10.94
N ALA A 157 28.68 15.55 12.02
CA ALA A 157 29.74 15.85 13.00
C ALA A 157 31.16 15.65 12.43
N GLY A 158 31.33 14.71 11.49
CA GLY A 158 32.60 14.40 10.82
C GLY A 158 33.03 15.38 9.72
N GLY A 159 32.32 16.50 9.53
CA GLY A 159 32.68 17.54 8.55
C GLY A 159 31.97 17.43 7.19
N GLY A 160 31.05 16.49 7.01
CA GLY A 160 30.13 16.51 5.88
C GLY A 160 29.06 17.57 6.12
N GLY A 161 29.15 18.72 5.43
CA GLY A 161 28.31 19.91 5.65
C GLY A 161 26.87 19.59 6.06
N ALA A 162 26.51 19.94 7.29
CA ALA A 162 25.20 19.67 7.87
C ALA A 162 24.19 20.70 7.39
N ASP A 163 23.01 20.24 6.96
CA ASP A 163 21.89 21.13 6.70
C ASP A 163 21.27 21.56 8.03
N ALA A 164 21.27 22.87 8.30
CA ALA A 164 20.82 23.44 9.57
C ALA A 164 19.31 23.20 9.79
N ASP A 165 18.52 23.14 8.73
CA ASP A 165 17.08 22.90 8.78
C ASP A 165 16.78 21.47 9.20
N THR A 166 17.47 20.49 8.61
CA THR A 166 17.36 19.07 8.98
C THR A 166 17.75 18.83 10.44
N VAL A 167 18.84 19.40 10.92
CA VAL A 167 19.27 19.26 12.33
C VAL A 167 18.26 19.88 13.30
N ARG A 168 17.67 21.03 12.94
CA ARG A 168 16.63 21.67 13.74
C ARG A 168 15.36 20.82 13.79
N ALA A 169 14.97 20.22 12.68
CA ALA A 169 13.84 19.31 12.62
C ALA A 169 14.07 18.09 13.53
N ILE A 170 15.24 17.45 13.47
CA ILE A 170 15.58 16.32 14.36
C ILE A 170 15.49 16.73 15.83
N ARG A 171 16.03 17.90 16.20
CA ARG A 171 15.93 18.42 17.57
C ARG A 171 14.47 18.62 18.02
N SER A 172 13.60 19.10 17.13
CA SER A 172 12.18 19.27 17.44
C SER A 172 11.49 17.93 17.70
N VAL A 173 11.83 16.90 16.94
CA VAL A 173 11.31 15.53 17.15
C VAL A 173 11.81 14.97 18.48
N CYS A 174 13.10 15.11 18.78
CA CYS A 174 13.66 14.66 20.07
C CYS A 174 13.01 15.38 21.26
N ALA A 175 12.62 16.64 21.11
CA ALA A 175 11.89 17.40 22.13
C ALA A 175 10.41 17.01 22.22
N ALA A 176 9.82 16.53 21.12
CA ALA A 176 8.44 16.04 21.04
C ALA A 176 8.29 14.56 21.42
N LEU A 177 9.40 13.82 21.56
CA LEU A 177 9.36 12.44 22.03
C LEU A 177 8.61 12.40 23.36
N PRO A 178 7.65 11.47 23.52
CA PRO A 178 6.83 11.40 24.71
C PRO A 178 7.71 11.33 25.95
N VAL A 179 7.72 12.43 26.70
CA VAL A 179 8.11 12.41 28.10
C VAL A 179 6.95 11.75 28.84
N VAL A 180 6.71 10.46 28.61
CA VAL A 180 5.91 9.60 29.50
C VAL A 180 6.73 9.40 30.78
N ARG A 181 7.18 10.50 31.39
CA ARG A 181 7.71 10.49 32.74
C ARG A 181 6.48 10.44 33.62
N GLN A 182 6.12 9.23 34.04
CA GLN A 182 5.47 8.95 35.33
C GLN A 182 4.50 10.06 35.76
N SER A 183 3.51 10.36 34.91
CA SER A 183 2.47 11.31 35.27
C SER A 183 1.36 10.49 35.91
N PRO A 184 1.06 10.68 37.21
CA PRO A 184 0.02 9.92 37.88
C PRO A 184 -1.36 10.14 37.24
N LEU A 185 -1.56 11.27 36.55
CA LEU A 185 -2.77 11.55 35.79
C LEU A 185 -2.88 10.70 34.52
N PHE A 186 -1.75 10.47 33.83
CA PHE A 186 -1.73 9.58 32.66
C PHE A 186 -1.98 8.15 33.09
N ASP A 187 -1.31 7.67 34.14
CA ASP A 187 -1.48 6.29 34.62
C ASP A 187 -2.92 6.02 35.06
N ALA A 188 -3.54 6.96 35.77
CA ALA A 188 -4.94 6.85 36.17
C ALA A 188 -5.90 6.83 34.97
N ALA A 189 -5.68 7.69 33.97
CA ALA A 189 -6.49 7.72 32.75
C ALA A 189 -6.31 6.44 31.91
N PHE A 190 -5.07 5.99 31.75
CA PHE A 190 -4.71 4.77 31.03
C PHE A 190 -5.31 3.53 31.69
N LEU A 191 -5.19 3.39 33.02
CA LEU A 191 -5.78 2.26 33.76
C LEU A 191 -7.31 2.26 33.67
N LYS A 192 -7.94 3.45 33.68
CA LYS A 192 -9.39 3.55 33.49
C LYS A 192 -9.80 3.05 32.11
N GLU A 193 -9.16 3.54 31.05
CA GLU A 193 -9.45 3.12 29.68
C GLU A 193 -9.15 1.63 29.45
N LEU A 194 -8.06 1.12 30.03
CA LEU A 194 -7.71 -0.30 30.00
C LEU A 194 -8.79 -1.17 30.67
N ASN A 195 -9.29 -0.75 31.83
CA ASN A 195 -10.35 -1.47 32.54
C ASN A 195 -11.65 -1.46 31.73
N ASP A 196 -12.02 -0.32 31.13
CA ASP A 196 -13.22 -0.21 30.29
C ASP A 196 -13.11 -1.12 29.05
N ALA A 197 -11.94 -1.14 28.38
CA ALA A 197 -11.67 -2.02 27.25
C ALA A 197 -11.71 -3.50 27.63
N LEU A 198 -11.13 -3.87 28.79
CA LEU A 198 -11.12 -5.24 29.28
C LEU A 198 -12.54 -5.71 29.64
N LEU A 199 -13.34 -4.85 30.26
CA LEU A 199 -14.75 -5.17 30.58
C LEU A 199 -15.57 -5.45 29.32
N VAL A 200 -15.43 -4.62 28.29
CA VAL A 200 -16.14 -4.82 27.01
C VAL A 200 -15.68 -6.11 26.33
N ASN A 201 -14.38 -6.39 26.36
CA ASN A 201 -13.83 -7.63 25.80
C ASN A 201 -14.35 -8.87 26.54
N GLU A 202 -14.39 -8.85 27.87
CA GLU A 202 -14.95 -9.95 28.67
C GLU A 202 -16.45 -10.14 28.43
N LEU A 203 -17.21 -9.06 28.26
CA LEU A 203 -18.62 -9.19 27.89
C LEU A 203 -18.79 -9.84 26.50
N ALA A 204 -17.94 -9.48 25.54
CA ALA A 204 -17.94 -10.06 24.20
C ALA A 204 -17.59 -11.57 24.24
N THR A 205 -16.58 -11.97 25.01
CA THR A 205 -16.19 -13.39 25.16
C THR A 205 -17.30 -14.20 25.84
N ILE A 206 -17.93 -13.67 26.90
CA ILE A 206 -19.08 -14.31 27.54
C ILE A 206 -20.24 -14.48 26.54
N THR A 207 -20.53 -13.46 25.73
CA THR A 207 -21.60 -13.54 24.72
C THR A 207 -21.28 -14.59 23.65
N GLN A 208 -20.03 -14.64 23.18
CA GLN A 208 -19.58 -15.62 22.20
C GLN A 208 -19.59 -17.05 22.75
N THR A 209 -19.22 -17.25 24.02
CA THR A 209 -19.27 -18.57 24.68
C THR A 209 -20.72 -19.03 24.88
N CYS A 210 -21.63 -18.14 25.28
CA CYS A 210 -23.06 -18.44 25.37
C CYS A 210 -23.63 -18.89 24.01
N LEU A 211 -23.29 -18.17 22.93
CA LEU A 211 -23.68 -18.53 21.57
C LEU A 211 -23.10 -19.89 21.14
N SER A 212 -21.84 -20.19 21.49
CA SER A 212 -21.21 -21.48 21.19
C SER A 212 -21.88 -22.63 21.97
N VAL A 213 -22.25 -22.40 23.22
CA VAL A 213 -22.99 -23.38 24.05
C VAL A 213 -24.39 -23.60 23.47
N GLN A 214 -25.09 -22.55 23.06
CA GLN A 214 -26.40 -22.66 22.41
C GLN A 214 -26.30 -23.50 21.13
N GLN A 215 -25.32 -23.22 20.26
CA GLN A 215 -25.08 -24.00 19.05
C GLN A 215 -24.76 -25.46 19.35
N LEU A 216 -24.00 -25.73 20.42
CA LEU A 216 -23.70 -27.10 20.85
C LEU A 216 -24.94 -27.81 21.39
N ALA A 217 -25.77 -27.14 22.18
CA ALA A 217 -27.03 -27.67 22.68
C ALA A 217 -27.99 -28.00 21.52
N ASP A 218 -28.08 -27.14 20.51
CA ASP A 218 -28.91 -27.39 19.32
C ASP A 218 -28.38 -28.57 18.51
N LYS A 219 -27.06 -28.70 18.34
CA LYS A 219 -26.43 -29.87 17.71
C LYS A 219 -26.67 -31.16 18.51
N CYS A 220 -26.57 -31.12 19.84
CA CYS A 220 -26.86 -32.25 20.70
C CYS A 220 -28.33 -32.66 20.60
N ARG A 221 -29.27 -31.70 20.61
CA ARG A 221 -30.68 -31.98 20.36
C ARG A 221 -30.87 -32.67 19.02
N LEU A 222 -30.30 -32.14 17.93
CA LEU A 222 -30.39 -32.78 16.61
C LEU A 222 -29.78 -34.19 16.56
N ALA A 223 -28.70 -34.45 17.29
CA ALA A 223 -28.00 -35.73 17.28
C ALA A 223 -28.65 -36.79 18.20
N PHE A 224 -29.25 -36.37 19.31
CA PHE A 224 -29.82 -37.25 20.34
C PHE A 224 -31.35 -37.24 20.40
N ASP A 225 -32.04 -36.45 19.58
CA ASP A 225 -33.48 -36.59 19.41
C ASP A 225 -33.75 -37.95 18.74
N GLU A 226 -34.18 -38.92 19.55
CA GLU A 226 -34.52 -40.31 19.20
C GLU A 226 -35.79 -40.40 18.33
N GLY A 227 -35.94 -39.50 17.36
CA GLY A 227 -37.03 -39.45 16.40
C GLY A 227 -36.70 -40.04 15.03
N HIS A 228 -35.54 -40.67 14.84
CA HIS A 228 -35.26 -41.40 13.61
C HIS A 228 -36.01 -42.74 13.64
N GLU A 229 -37.26 -42.75 13.15
CA GLU A 229 -37.94 -43.97 12.75
C GLU A 229 -36.97 -44.85 11.94
N PRO A 230 -36.75 -46.13 12.32
CA PRO A 230 -36.04 -47.02 11.42
C PRO A 230 -36.88 -47.12 10.14
N ARG A 231 -36.27 -46.84 8.98
CA ARG A 231 -36.84 -47.14 7.64
C ARG A 231 -37.03 -48.66 7.50
N SER A 232 -38.00 -49.21 8.21
CA SER A 232 -38.36 -50.62 8.19
C SER A 232 -39.87 -50.75 8.01
N LYS A 233 -40.37 -50.22 6.89
CA LYS A 233 -41.61 -50.68 6.24
C LYS A 233 -41.50 -50.48 4.73
N ARG A 234 -40.59 -51.20 4.07
CA ARG A 234 -40.75 -51.46 2.64
C ARG A 234 -41.73 -52.62 2.52
N GLY A 235 -42.90 -52.32 1.97
CA GLY A 235 -44.08 -53.18 1.96
C GLY A 235 -43.81 -54.56 1.37
N LYS A 236 -44.45 -55.56 1.99
CA LYS A 236 -44.83 -56.79 1.32
C LYS A 236 -45.84 -56.42 0.22
N PHE A 237 -45.46 -56.58 -1.03
CA PHE A 237 -46.42 -56.70 -2.12
C PHE A 237 -46.54 -58.19 -2.47
N LEU A 238 -47.78 -58.67 -2.39
CA LEU A 238 -48.28 -59.93 -2.92
C LEU A 238 -48.19 -59.94 -4.45
#